data_AF-A0A3B8HEI6-F1
#
_entry.id   AF-A0A3B8HEI6-F1
#
_cell.length_a   1.000
_cell.length_b   1.000
_cell.length_c   1.000
_cell.angle_alpha   90.00
_cell.angle_beta   90.00
_cell.angle_gamma   90.00
#
_symmetry.space_group_name_H-M   'P 1'
#
loop_
_entity.id
_entity.type
_entity.pdbx_description
1 polymer ?
#
loop_
_entity_poly.entity_id
_entity_poly.type
_entity_poly.pdbx_seq_one_letter_code
_entity_poly.pdbx_strand_id
1 'polypeptide(L)'
;MKWSLKKKILLPTIALIVLVMGTSTGITYLVSTKTLNQDALDQLTLICKSRVEIIDVWIDDVKTLMGTAATRSAYQAVLRENTEDASKKANAELGELLKIAVGISYIHVANGQGQVPHHVESG
;
A
#
# COMPACT_ATOMS: atom_id res chain seq x y z
N MET A 1 46.69 -48.86 -32.74
CA MET A 1 46.62 -47.45 -32.28
C MET A 1 47.14 -47.39 -30.83
N LYS A 2 48.42 -47.01 -30.61
CA LYS A 2 49.00 -46.94 -29.27
C LYS A 2 48.53 -45.67 -28.57
N TRP A 3 47.52 -45.78 -27.72
CA TRP A 3 47.16 -44.69 -26.80
C TRP A 3 48.35 -44.45 -25.86
N SER A 4 48.94 -43.26 -25.90
CA SER A 4 50.02 -42.92 -24.98
C SER A 4 49.49 -42.95 -23.55
N LEU A 5 50.29 -43.48 -22.61
CA LEU A 5 49.91 -43.57 -21.18
C LEU A 5 49.38 -42.25 -20.61
N LYS A 6 49.82 -41.11 -21.17
CA LYS A 6 49.33 -39.78 -20.82
C LYS A 6 47.80 -39.66 -20.95
N LYS A 7 47.19 -40.12 -22.05
CA LYS A 7 45.71 -40.02 -22.22
C LYS A 7 44.92 -40.92 -21.27
N LYS A 8 45.50 -42.03 -20.80
CA LYS A 8 44.81 -43.00 -19.94
C LYS A 8 44.59 -42.47 -18.51
N ILE A 9 45.43 -41.53 -18.07
CA ILE A 9 45.38 -40.93 -16.72
C ILE A 9 44.81 -39.50 -16.76
N LEU A 10 45.12 -38.71 -17.80
CA LEU A 10 44.64 -37.32 -17.88
C LEU A 10 43.12 -37.22 -18.11
N LEU A 11 42.56 -38.13 -18.91
CA LEU A 11 41.13 -38.13 -19.24
C LEU A 11 40.22 -38.32 -18.01
N PRO A 12 40.42 -39.34 -17.14
CA PRO A 12 39.58 -39.50 -15.95
C PRO A 12 39.72 -38.35 -14.96
N THR A 13 40.90 -37.74 -14.81
CA THR A 13 41.10 -36.60 -13.90
C THR A 13 40.37 -35.36 -14.38
N ILE A 14 40.44 -35.04 -15.68
CA ILE A 14 39.69 -33.91 -16.26
C ILE A 14 38.18 -34.18 -16.14
N ALA A 15 37.73 -35.40 -16.44
CA ALA A 15 36.33 -35.78 -16.31
C ALA A 15 35.83 -35.62 -14.86
N LEU A 16 36.64 -36.02 -13.87
CA LEU A 16 36.33 -35.84 -12.45
C LEU A 16 36.19 -34.35 -12.10
N ILE A 17 37.12 -33.50 -12.55
CA ILE A 17 37.08 -32.06 -12.29
C ILE A 17 35.81 -31.43 -12.88
N VAL A 18 35.50 -31.75 -14.15
CA VAL A 18 34.30 -31.25 -14.81
C VAL A 18 33.03 -31.73 -14.10
N LEU A 19 33.01 -32.96 -13.60
CA LEU A 19 31.87 -33.50 -12.86
C LEU A 19 31.68 -32.79 -11.51
N VAL A 20 32.77 -32.56 -10.76
CA VAL A 20 32.70 -31.84 -9.48
C VAL A 20 32.29 -30.37 -9.70
N MET A 21 32.88 -29.67 -10.66
CA MET A 21 32.48 -28.30 -10.99
C MET A 21 31.05 -28.20 -11.53
N GLY A 22 30.64 -29.16 -12.36
CA GLY A 22 29.29 -29.21 -12.91
C GLY A 22 28.24 -29.42 -11.83
N THR A 23 28.50 -30.35 -10.90
CA THR A 23 27.60 -30.60 -9.77
C THR A 23 27.55 -29.41 -8.81
N SER A 24 28.68 -28.79 -8.46
CA SER A 24 28.69 -27.60 -7.58
C SER A 24 27.95 -26.42 -8.19
N THR A 25 28.13 -26.20 -9.50
CA THR A 25 27.45 -25.13 -10.24
C THR A 25 25.96 -25.40 -10.35
N GLY A 26 25.56 -26.65 -10.63
CA GLY A 26 24.16 -27.05 -10.68
C GLY A 26 23.44 -26.87 -9.34
N ILE A 27 24.06 -27.29 -8.24
CA ILE A 27 23.50 -27.09 -6.89
C ILE A 27 23.37 -25.59 -6.59
N THR A 28 24.43 -24.82 -6.84
CA THR A 28 24.41 -23.37 -6.63
C THR A 28 23.32 -22.70 -7.44
N TYR A 29 23.14 -23.09 -8.70
CA TYR A 29 22.10 -22.55 -9.56
C TYR A 29 20.69 -22.83 -8.99
N LEU A 30 20.41 -24.08 -8.61
CA LEU A 30 19.11 -24.46 -8.03
C LEU A 30 18.81 -23.71 -6.73
N VAL A 31 19.80 -23.58 -5.85
CA VAL A 31 19.66 -22.84 -4.58
C VAL A 31 19.46 -21.36 -4.85
N SER A 32 20.30 -20.74 -5.68
CA SER A 32 20.20 -19.33 -6.02
C SER A 32 18.86 -18.97 -6.65
N THR A 33 18.35 -19.78 -7.57
CA THR A 33 17.02 -19.53 -8.18
C THR A 33 15.90 -19.60 -7.13
N LYS A 34 15.99 -20.53 -6.17
CA LYS A 34 15.01 -20.62 -5.09
C LYS A 34 15.08 -19.41 -4.16
N THR A 35 16.27 -19.03 -3.73
CA THR A 35 16.48 -17.87 -2.85
C THR A 35 16.03 -16.58 -3.52
N LEU A 36 16.37 -16.36 -4.79
CA LEU A 36 15.95 -15.17 -5.54
C LEU A 36 14.42 -15.06 -5.63
N ASN A 37 13.73 -16.18 -5.86
CA ASN A 37 12.26 -16.18 -5.90
C ASN A 37 11.66 -15.92 -4.52
N GLN A 38 12.24 -16.48 -3.46
CA GLN A 38 11.79 -16.22 -2.09
C GLN A 38 12.02 -14.76 -1.69
N ASP A 39 13.21 -14.21 -1.95
CA ASP A 39 13.54 -12.82 -1.68
C ASP A 39 12.62 -11.86 -2.44
N ALA A 40 12.29 -12.17 -3.70
CA ALA A 40 11.35 -11.38 -4.49
C ALA A 40 9.93 -11.40 -3.88
N LEU A 41 9.46 -12.57 -3.43
CA LEU A 41 8.15 -12.69 -2.77
C LEU A 41 8.14 -11.98 -1.41
N ASP A 42 9.21 -12.06 -0.64
CA ASP A 42 9.34 -11.40 0.65
C ASP A 42 9.36 -9.87 0.49
N GLN A 43 10.08 -9.37 -0.52
CA GLN A 43 10.07 -7.94 -0.86
C GLN A 43 8.68 -7.47 -1.30
N LEU A 44 7.99 -8.23 -2.15
CA LEU A 44 6.62 -7.91 -2.55
C LEU A 44 5.67 -7.90 -1.35
N THR A 45 5.80 -8.89 -0.46
CA THR A 45 5.02 -8.97 0.77
C THR A 45 5.28 -7.78 1.68
N LEU A 46 6.53 -7.37 1.84
CA LEU A 46 6.92 -6.21 2.64
C LEU A 46 6.34 -4.92 2.05
N ILE A 47 6.42 -4.75 0.73
CA ILE A 47 5.83 -3.60 0.04
C ILE A 47 4.32 -3.58 0.25
N CYS A 48 3.62 -4.70 0.04
CA CYS A 48 2.18 -4.79 0.27
C CYS A 48 1.82 -4.45 1.71
N LYS A 49 2.53 -5.00 2.70
CA LYS A 49 2.30 -4.69 4.12
C LYS A 49 2.49 -3.20 4.41
N SER A 50 3.58 -2.60 3.93
CA SER A 50 3.84 -1.17 4.10
C SER A 50 2.75 -0.31 3.45
N ARG A 51 2.23 -0.72 2.28
CA ARG A 51 1.12 0.01 1.63
C ARG A 51 -0.19 -0.10 2.43
N VAL A 52 -0.50 -1.27 2.95
CA VAL A 52 -1.69 -1.47 3.81
C VAL A 52 -1.58 -0.63 5.07
N GLU A 53 -0.41 -0.62 5.73
CA GLU A 53 -0.16 0.19 6.92
C GLU A 53 -0.37 1.69 6.65
N ILE A 54 0.09 2.20 5.52
CA ILE A 54 -0.15 3.60 5.11
C ILE A 54 -1.65 3.88 4.94
N ILE A 55 -2.41 2.93 4.37
CA ILE A 55 -3.87 3.06 4.23
C ILE A 55 -4.55 3.07 5.60
N ASP A 56 -4.14 2.20 6.51
CA ASP A 56 -4.71 2.14 7.86
C ASP A 56 -4.46 3.45 8.62
N VAL A 57 -3.23 3.99 8.54
CA VAL A 57 -2.89 5.31 9.12
C VAL A 57 -3.76 6.41 8.51
N TRP A 58 -3.90 6.43 7.18
CA TRP A 58 -4.76 7.41 6.51
C TRP A 58 -6.23 7.30 6.94
N ILE A 59 -6.77 6.09 7.10
CA ILE A 59 -8.12 5.87 7.60
C ILE A 59 -8.28 6.43 9.02
N ASP A 60 -7.31 6.20 9.89
CA ASP A 60 -7.38 6.69 11.28
C ASP A 60 -7.22 8.21 11.36
N ASP A 61 -6.40 8.81 10.50
CA ASP A 61 -6.33 10.27 10.35
C ASP A 61 -7.69 10.85 9.90
N VAL A 62 -8.34 10.22 8.92
CA VAL A 62 -9.67 10.64 8.46
C VAL A 62 -10.71 10.49 9.57
N LYS A 63 -10.69 9.40 10.35
CA LYS A 63 -11.58 9.25 11.51
C LYS A 63 -11.36 10.35 12.54
N THR A 64 -10.10 10.67 12.83
CA THR A 64 -9.73 11.72 13.79
C THR A 64 -10.18 13.10 13.30
N LEU A 65 -9.98 13.37 12.01
CA LEU A 65 -10.45 14.59 11.35
C LEU A 65 -11.97 14.71 11.45
N MET A 66 -12.71 13.64 11.12
CA MET A 66 -14.16 13.62 11.18
C MET A 66 -14.69 13.74 12.61
N GLY A 67 -14.07 13.06 13.58
CA GLY A 67 -14.42 13.19 14.99
C GLY A 67 -14.23 14.62 15.50
N THR A 68 -13.11 15.25 15.15
CA THR A 68 -12.84 16.66 15.49
C THR A 68 -13.83 17.59 14.80
N ALA A 69 -14.06 17.38 13.49
CA ALA A 69 -15.01 18.14 12.70
C ALA A 69 -16.41 18.07 13.32
N ALA A 70 -16.92 16.88 13.66
CA ALA A 70 -18.25 16.67 14.22
C ALA A 70 -18.52 17.43 15.53
N THR A 71 -17.48 17.79 16.28
CA THR A 71 -17.62 18.60 17.51
C THR A 71 -17.78 20.10 17.25
N ARG A 72 -17.55 20.58 16.02
CA ARG A 72 -17.67 21.99 15.67
C ARG A 72 -19.11 22.47 15.79
N SER A 73 -19.28 23.63 16.43
CA SER A 73 -20.57 24.24 16.67
C SER A 73 -21.33 24.56 15.38
N ALA A 74 -20.64 24.85 14.28
CA ALA A 74 -21.25 25.08 12.98
C ALA A 74 -22.05 23.87 12.47
N TYR A 75 -21.54 22.65 12.63
CA TYR A 75 -22.23 21.44 12.16
C TYR A 75 -23.36 21.03 13.09
N GLN A 76 -23.20 21.26 14.40
CA GLN A 76 -24.29 21.06 15.37
C GLN A 76 -25.45 22.04 15.13
N ALA A 77 -25.15 23.28 14.74
CA ALA A 77 -26.16 24.29 14.43
C ALA A 77 -27.03 23.86 13.23
N VAL A 78 -26.44 23.28 12.19
CA VAL A 78 -27.20 22.72 11.04
C VAL A 78 -28.21 21.66 11.49
N LEU A 79 -27.81 20.77 12.40
CA LEU A 79 -28.69 19.71 12.89
C LEU A 79 -29.76 20.21 13.87
N ARG A 80 -29.53 21.31 14.57
CA ARG A 80 -30.47 21.87 15.56
C ARG A 80 -31.45 22.88 14.98
N GLU A 81 -30.94 23.81 14.18
CA GLU A 81 -31.70 24.96 13.69
C GLU A 81 -32.32 24.69 12.33
N ASN A 82 -31.68 23.84 11.51
CA ASN A 82 -32.10 23.50 10.16
C ASN A 82 -32.45 24.74 9.31
N THR A 83 -31.65 25.81 9.42
CA THR A 83 -31.81 27.05 8.66
C THR A 83 -30.84 27.10 7.48
N GLU A 84 -31.19 27.89 6.46
CA GLU A 84 -30.33 28.10 5.29
C GLU A 84 -28.99 28.77 5.68
N ASP A 85 -29.03 29.72 6.63
CA ASP A 85 -27.83 30.43 7.11
C ASP A 85 -26.87 29.50 7.88
N ALA A 86 -27.40 28.61 8.72
CA ALA A 86 -26.59 27.59 9.40
C ALA A 86 -25.94 26.64 8.37
N SER A 87 -26.69 26.27 7.33
CA SER A 87 -26.22 25.38 6.26
C SER A 87 -25.14 26.04 5.40
N LYS A 88 -25.29 27.33 5.04
CA LYS A 88 -24.26 28.10 4.33
C LYS A 88 -22.97 28.20 5.15
N LYS A 89 -23.08 28.49 6.44
CA LYS A 89 -21.91 28.59 7.33
C LYS A 89 -21.18 27.26 7.46
N ALA A 90 -21.92 26.16 7.63
CA ALA A 90 -21.34 24.83 7.67
C ALA A 90 -20.66 24.44 6.35
N ASN A 91 -21.30 24.72 5.20
CA ASN A 91 -20.73 24.45 3.89
C ASN A 91 -19.46 25.26 3.62
N ALA A 92 -19.39 26.51 4.08
CA ALA A 92 -18.18 27.32 4.00
C ALA A 92 -17.03 26.69 4.83
N GLU A 93 -17.31 26.27 6.08
CA GLU A 93 -16.31 25.60 6.91
C GLU A 93 -15.89 24.22 6.37
N LEU A 94 -16.82 23.47 5.77
CA LEU A 94 -16.52 22.22 5.08
C LEU A 94 -15.67 22.44 3.83
N GLY A 95 -15.90 23.53 3.09
CA GLY A 95 -15.09 23.93 1.95
C GLY A 95 -13.64 24.22 2.36
N GLU A 96 -13.44 24.94 3.46
CA GLU A 96 -12.09 25.16 4.01
C GLU A 96 -11.46 23.86 4.52
N LEU A 97 -12.25 22.97 5.12
CA LEU A 97 -11.77 21.65 5.55
C LEU A 97 -11.35 20.78 4.35
N LEU A 98 -12.10 20.83 3.25
CA LEU A 98 -11.82 20.08 2.03
C LEU A 98 -10.50 20.53 1.36
N LYS A 99 -10.14 21.81 1.46
CA LYS A 99 -8.86 22.33 0.95
C LYS A 99 -7.64 21.72 1.65
N ILE A 100 -7.78 21.36 2.92
CA ILE A 100 -6.69 20.76 3.71
C ILE A 100 -6.79 19.23 3.81
N ALA A 101 -7.96 18.65 3.55
CA ALA A 101 -8.21 17.21 3.60
C ALA A 101 -7.86 16.53 2.27
N VAL A 102 -6.56 16.34 2.03
CA VAL A 102 -6.06 15.68 0.82
C VAL A 102 -6.61 14.26 0.69
N GLY A 103 -7.15 13.92 -0.48
CA GLY A 103 -7.72 12.61 -0.76
C GLY A 103 -9.20 12.45 -0.41
N ILE A 104 -9.85 13.50 0.13
CA ILE A 104 -11.30 13.53 0.32
C ILE A 104 -11.94 14.32 -0.82
N SER A 105 -12.87 13.69 -1.55
CA SER A 105 -13.57 14.36 -2.66
C SER A 105 -14.73 15.22 -2.18
N TYR A 106 -15.48 14.76 -1.17
CA TYR A 106 -16.69 15.42 -0.68
C TYR A 106 -16.88 15.18 0.82
N ILE A 107 -17.41 16.17 1.53
CA ILE A 107 -17.80 16.07 2.94
C ILE A 107 -19.18 16.72 3.10
N HIS A 108 -20.11 16.02 3.76
CA HIS A 108 -21.45 16.52 4.05
C HIS A 108 -21.82 16.25 5.51
N VAL A 109 -22.64 17.14 6.07
CA VAL A 109 -23.33 16.90 7.34
C VAL A 109 -24.66 16.24 7.03
N ALA A 110 -24.92 15.06 7.60
CA ALA A 110 -26.17 14.35 7.45
C ALA A 110 -26.86 14.14 8.80
N ASN A 111 -28.19 14.13 8.81
CA ASN A 111 -28.98 13.80 10.00
C ASN A 111 -29.00 12.27 10.24
N GLY A 112 -29.64 11.84 11.33
CA GLY A 112 -29.74 10.41 11.69
C GLY A 112 -30.49 9.52 10.68
N GLN A 113 -31.12 10.12 9.65
CA GLN A 113 -31.78 9.42 8.54
C GLN A 113 -30.92 9.42 7.27
N GLY A 114 -29.71 9.97 7.31
CA GLY A 114 -28.81 10.08 6.15
C GLY A 114 -29.17 11.22 5.20
N GLN A 115 -30.07 12.14 5.58
CA GLN A 115 -30.42 13.29 4.76
C GLN A 115 -29.47 14.46 5.03
N VAL A 116 -29.00 15.12 3.96
CA VAL A 116 -28.16 16.32 4.04
C VAL A 116 -29.09 17.54 4.16
N PRO A 117 -29.10 18.25 5.30
CA PRO A 117 -29.93 19.44 5.46
C PRO A 117 -29.43 20.54 4.51
N HIS A 118 -30.31 21.03 3.64
CA HIS A 118 -30.07 22.12 2.68
C HIS A 118 -28.70 22.05 1.98
N HIS A 119 -28.58 21.17 0.99
CA HIS A 119 -27.44 21.16 0.07
C HIS A 119 -27.44 22.46 -0.74
N VAL A 120 -26.62 23.43 -0.34
CA VAL A 120 -26.34 24.61 -1.14
C VAL A 120 -25.24 24.22 -2.11
N GLU A 121 -25.59 24.00 -3.37
CA GLU A 121 -24.60 23.85 -4.44
C GLU A 121 -23.74 25.12 -4.45
N SER A 122 -22.47 24.97 -4.09
CA SER A 122 -21.48 26.03 -4.20
C SER A 122 -21.24 26.33 -5.68
N GLY A 123 -21.95 27.34 -6.21
CA GLY A 123 -21.65 27.96 -7.50
C GLY A 123 -20.40 28.83 -7.45
#